data_AF-A0A1C6ICU5-F1
#
_entry.id   AF-A0A1C6ICU5-F1
#
_cell.length_a   1.000
_cell.length_b   1.000
_cell.length_c   1.000
_cell.angle_alpha   90.00
_cell.angle_beta   90.00
_cell.angle_gamma   90.00
#
_symmetry.space_group_name_H-M   'P 1'
#
loop_
_entity.id
_entity.type
_entity.pdbx_description
1 polymer ?
#
loop_
_entity_poly.entity_id
_entity_poly.type
_entity_poly.pdbx_seq_one_letter_code
_entity_poly.pdbx_strand_id
1 'polypeptide(L)'
;MKKVVSMILCAVLMLGVFAGCGAQKPEDVIKSEFKAISSLKDDEYTKVLGDSLGQSGLGTDNEEKLVEALLKNLSCETGKSTVNGDTATVSCKITNVNFGEAIQQGYQDALANAIANMGTLSEDELTQQTSDILVDALVNADASNKITLDVNIELKKVSGKWEIQESDELTNAIVGDMINAMQELQ
;
A
#
# COMPACT_ATOMS: atom_id res chain seq x y z
N MET A 1 -9.94 0.65 -8.11
CA MET A 1 -8.72 0.89 -7.31
C MET A 1 -8.96 0.99 -5.81
N LYS A 2 -9.88 1.81 -5.28
CA LYS A 2 -10.19 1.83 -3.82
C LYS A 2 -10.47 0.44 -3.21
N LYS A 3 -11.21 -0.42 -3.94
CA LYS A 3 -11.47 -1.81 -3.52
C LYS A 3 -10.22 -2.69 -3.48
N VAL A 4 -9.30 -2.52 -4.44
CA VAL A 4 -8.04 -3.28 -4.51
C VAL A 4 -7.08 -2.80 -3.42
N VAL A 5 -6.98 -1.48 -3.22
CA VAL A 5 -6.13 -0.86 -2.21
C VAL A 5 -6.62 -1.16 -0.78
N SER A 6 -7.94 -1.16 -0.55
CA SER A 6 -8.53 -1.63 0.71
C SER A 6 -8.29 -3.13 0.94
N MET A 7 -8.43 -3.97 -0.09
CA MET A 7 -8.08 -5.39 -0.03
C MET A 7 -6.60 -5.63 0.33
N ILE A 8 -5.70 -4.81 -0.22
CA ILE A 8 -4.27 -4.84 0.10
C ILE A 8 -4.05 -4.57 1.59
N LEU A 9 -4.72 -3.56 2.14
CA LEU A 9 -4.62 -3.25 3.56
C LEU A 9 -5.16 -4.40 4.43
N CYS A 10 -6.33 -4.95 4.12
CA CYS A 10 -6.91 -6.07 4.87
C CYS A 10 -5.94 -7.27 4.93
N ALA A 11 -5.35 -7.61 3.79
CA ALA A 11 -4.41 -8.71 3.67
C ALA A 11 -3.12 -8.48 4.47
N VAL A 12 -2.59 -7.26 4.45
CA VAL A 12 -1.42 -6.87 5.25
C VAL A 12 -1.71 -6.96 6.75
N LEU A 13 -2.89 -6.52 7.20
CA LEU A 13 -3.28 -6.54 8.62
C LEU A 13 -3.60 -7.95 9.14
N MET A 14 -3.88 -8.92 8.27
CA MET A 14 -4.13 -10.32 8.65
C MET A 14 -2.85 -11.10 9.00
N LEU A 15 -1.66 -10.55 8.76
CA LEU A 15 -0.38 -11.22 9.03
C LEU A 15 -0.06 -11.35 10.53
N GLY A 16 -0.66 -10.53 11.40
CA GLY A 16 -0.31 -10.45 12.83
C GLY A 16 -1.01 -11.39 13.81
N VAL A 17 -1.74 -12.42 13.35
CA VAL A 17 -2.64 -13.21 14.24
C VAL A 17 -1.91 -14.10 15.29
N PHE A 18 -0.57 -14.17 15.31
CA PHE A 18 0.18 -15.11 16.17
C PHE A 18 1.06 -14.51 17.29
N ALA A 19 0.84 -13.27 17.75
CA ALA A 19 1.46 -12.81 19.00
C ALA A 19 0.65 -13.28 20.23
N GLY A 20 1.15 -14.30 20.92
CA GLY A 20 0.52 -14.95 22.08
C GLY A 20 0.50 -14.13 23.38
N CYS A 21 -0.50 -14.45 24.22
CA CYS A 21 -0.69 -14.18 25.66
C CYS A 21 0.12 -13.04 26.31
N GLY A 22 -0.48 -11.85 26.33
CA GLY A 22 -0.13 -10.72 27.19
C GLY A 22 -0.91 -9.49 26.74
N ALA A 23 -1.26 -8.56 27.64
CA ALA A 23 -1.89 -7.29 27.24
C ALA A 23 -0.86 -6.41 26.51
N GLN A 24 -0.64 -6.67 25.22
CA GLN A 24 0.26 -5.91 24.36
C GLN A 24 -0.19 -4.45 24.30
N LYS A 25 0.75 -3.51 24.28
CA LYS A 25 0.42 -2.09 24.13
C LYS A 25 0.03 -1.81 22.67
N PRO A 26 -0.84 -0.81 22.41
CA PRO A 26 -1.26 -0.48 21.05
C PRO A 26 -0.09 -0.22 20.09
N GLU A 27 0.93 0.51 20.54
CA GLU A 27 2.12 0.80 19.73
C GLU A 27 2.95 -0.45 19.40
N ASP A 28 2.95 -1.45 20.29
CA ASP A 28 3.69 -2.68 20.06
C ASP A 28 2.97 -3.59 19.06
N VAL A 29 1.65 -3.47 18.92
CA VAL A 29 0.86 -4.17 17.89
C VAL A 29 1.27 -3.65 16.52
N ILE A 30 1.25 -2.33 16.32
CA ILE A 30 1.68 -1.70 15.07
C ILE A 30 3.13 -2.08 14.73
N LYS A 31 4.06 -2.00 15.69
CA LYS A 31 5.45 -2.44 15.45
C LYS A 31 5.54 -3.90 15.01
N SER A 32 4.72 -4.77 15.60
CA SER A 32 4.69 -6.19 15.24
C SER A 32 4.20 -6.40 13.81
N GLU A 33 3.12 -5.71 13.40
CA GLU A 33 2.59 -5.78 12.04
C GLU A 33 3.63 -5.31 11.01
N PHE A 34 4.19 -4.10 11.20
CA PHE A 34 5.18 -3.57 10.27
C PHE A 34 6.46 -4.40 10.23
N LYS A 35 6.86 -5.02 11.36
CA LYS A 35 7.97 -5.97 11.40
C LYS A 35 7.65 -7.27 10.65
N ALA A 36 6.41 -7.75 10.72
CA ALA A 36 5.99 -8.92 9.95
C ALA A 36 6.08 -8.63 8.45
N ILE A 37 5.59 -7.48 8.01
CA ILE A 37 5.71 -7.02 6.61
C ILE A 37 7.18 -6.94 6.18
N SER A 38 8.04 -6.29 6.97
CA SER A 38 9.46 -6.16 6.63
C SER A 38 10.24 -7.47 6.66
N SER A 39 9.65 -8.54 7.22
CA SER A 39 10.25 -9.87 7.31
C SER A 39 9.74 -10.82 6.23
N LEU A 40 8.78 -10.40 5.41
CA LEU A 40 8.30 -11.18 4.27
C LEU A 40 9.46 -11.45 3.32
N LYS A 41 9.55 -12.70 2.87
CA LYS A 41 10.47 -13.09 1.82
C LYS A 41 9.85 -12.85 0.45
N ASP A 42 10.69 -12.84 -0.57
CA ASP A 42 10.30 -12.63 -1.96
C ASP A 42 9.16 -13.58 -2.39
N ASP A 43 9.18 -14.84 -1.97
CA ASP A 43 8.15 -15.86 -2.27
C ASP A 43 6.91 -15.82 -1.34
N GLU A 44 6.84 -14.86 -0.42
CA GLU A 44 5.74 -14.67 0.54
C GLU A 44 4.87 -13.46 0.19
N TYR A 45 5.38 -12.50 -0.59
CA TYR A 45 4.64 -11.31 -1.04
C TYR A 45 3.36 -11.66 -1.79
N THR A 46 3.42 -12.62 -2.72
CA THR A 46 2.26 -13.10 -3.47
C THR A 46 1.25 -13.85 -2.59
N LYS A 47 1.66 -14.40 -1.44
CA LYS A 47 0.73 -15.00 -0.47
C LYS A 47 -0.01 -13.95 0.34
N VAL A 48 0.59 -12.78 0.54
CA VAL A 48 -0.06 -11.66 1.20
C VAL A 48 -1.15 -11.09 0.29
N LEU A 49 -0.84 -10.79 -0.98
CA LEU A 49 -1.74 -10.01 -1.83
C LEU A 49 -2.33 -10.75 -3.04
N GLY A 50 -1.93 -11.99 -3.31
CA GLY A 50 -2.25 -12.73 -4.54
C GLY A 50 -3.74 -12.91 -4.81
N ASP A 51 -4.54 -13.27 -3.81
CA ASP A 51 -6.00 -13.43 -3.99
C ASP A 51 -6.72 -12.09 -4.23
N SER A 52 -6.14 -10.98 -3.73
CA SER A 52 -6.69 -9.63 -3.91
C SER A 52 -6.27 -8.97 -5.22
N LEU A 53 -5.07 -9.30 -5.72
CA LEU A 53 -4.52 -8.77 -6.95
C LEU A 53 -4.89 -9.59 -8.19
N GLY A 54 -5.18 -10.89 -8.07
CA GLY A 54 -5.55 -11.74 -9.22
C GLY A 54 -6.83 -11.34 -9.96
N GLN A 55 -7.57 -10.33 -9.46
CA GLN A 55 -8.70 -9.69 -10.15
C GLN A 55 -8.33 -8.34 -10.81
N SER A 56 -7.06 -7.94 -10.78
CA SER A 56 -6.56 -6.66 -11.30
C SER A 56 -6.38 -6.67 -12.81
N GLY A 57 -6.23 -7.85 -13.42
CA GLY A 57 -5.96 -8.01 -14.85
C GLY A 57 -4.52 -7.70 -15.26
N LEU A 58 -3.61 -7.52 -14.28
CA LEU A 58 -2.23 -7.10 -14.53
C LEU A 58 -1.27 -8.24 -14.94
N GLY A 59 -1.73 -9.50 -14.87
CA GLY A 59 -0.89 -10.67 -15.08
C GLY A 59 -0.02 -10.97 -13.86
N THR A 60 0.23 -12.25 -13.60
CA THR A 60 0.81 -12.73 -12.33
C THR A 60 2.19 -12.13 -12.01
N ASP A 61 3.03 -11.93 -13.03
CA ASP A 61 4.41 -11.47 -12.85
C ASP A 61 4.50 -9.99 -12.47
N ASN A 62 3.59 -9.16 -13.00
CA ASN A 62 3.52 -7.75 -12.65
C ASN A 62 2.86 -7.53 -11.29
N GLU A 63 1.91 -8.39 -10.92
CA GLU A 63 1.31 -8.40 -9.59
C GLU A 63 2.37 -8.66 -8.52
N GLU A 64 3.21 -9.70 -8.67
CA GLU A 64 4.28 -10.00 -7.72
C GLU A 64 5.26 -8.84 -7.54
N LYS A 65 5.74 -8.26 -8.64
CA LYS A 65 6.66 -7.11 -8.59
C LYS A 65 6.03 -5.87 -7.96
N LEU A 66 4.75 -5.62 -8.22
CA LEU A 66 4.02 -4.50 -7.62
C LEU A 66 3.90 -4.67 -6.10
N VAL A 67 3.57 -5.87 -5.63
CA VAL A 67 3.54 -6.16 -4.18
C VAL A 67 4.91 -5.95 -3.55
N GLU A 68 5.95 -6.51 -4.17
CA GLU A 68 7.31 -6.37 -3.68
C GLU A 68 7.69 -4.88 -3.58
N ALA A 69 7.43 -4.10 -4.63
CA ALA A 69 7.68 -2.67 -4.64
C ALA A 69 6.98 -1.97 -3.47
N LEU A 70 5.68 -2.22 -3.28
CA LEU A 70 4.86 -1.59 -2.25
C LEU A 70 5.31 -1.93 -0.82
N LEU A 71 5.78 -3.16 -0.56
CA LEU A 71 6.03 -3.63 0.81
C LEU A 71 7.50 -3.62 1.21
N LYS A 72 8.44 -3.85 0.29
CA LYS A 72 9.87 -4.01 0.57
C LYS A 72 10.51 -2.81 1.28
N ASN A 73 9.99 -1.63 1.01
CA ASN A 73 10.52 -0.36 1.51
C ASN A 73 9.66 0.29 2.59
N LEU A 74 8.56 -0.38 2.97
CA LEU A 74 7.63 0.14 3.94
C LEU A 74 8.23 0.07 5.35
N SER A 75 8.15 1.17 6.08
CA SER A 75 8.59 1.25 7.47
C SER A 75 7.66 2.15 8.28
N CYS A 76 7.63 1.92 9.59
CA CYS A 76 6.82 2.70 10.51
C CYS A 76 7.59 3.00 11.80
N GLU A 77 7.69 4.28 12.14
CA GLU A 77 8.14 4.73 13.45
C GLU A 77 6.92 5.08 14.30
N THR A 78 6.65 4.26 15.32
CA THR A 78 5.53 4.50 16.23
C THR A 78 5.90 5.46 17.35
N GLY A 79 5.05 6.45 17.60
CA GLY A 79 5.06 7.25 18.82
C GLY A 79 4.44 6.53 20.02
N LYS A 80 4.12 7.29 21.08
CA LYS A 80 3.39 6.76 22.24
C LYS A 80 1.90 6.66 21.94
N SER A 81 1.25 5.64 22.49
CA SER A 81 -0.19 5.50 22.44
C SER A 81 -0.91 6.40 23.44
N THR A 82 -2.08 6.87 23.06
CA THR A 82 -3.10 7.42 23.96
C THR A 82 -4.23 6.41 24.06
N VAL A 83 -4.47 5.86 25.25
CA VAL A 83 -5.49 4.82 25.48
C VAL A 83 -6.72 5.41 26.16
N ASN A 84 -7.90 5.15 25.62
CA ASN A 84 -9.19 5.53 26.18
C ASN A 84 -10.13 4.32 26.23
N GLY A 85 -10.08 3.57 27.34
CA GLY A 85 -10.88 2.35 27.52
C GLY A 85 -10.52 1.26 26.51
N ASP A 86 -11.42 1.05 25.55
CA ASP A 86 -11.29 0.06 24.48
C ASP A 86 -10.88 0.66 23.14
N THR A 87 -10.49 1.93 23.10
CA THR A 87 -9.85 2.55 21.94
C THR A 87 -8.45 3.06 22.28
N ALA A 88 -7.61 3.16 21.27
CA ALA A 88 -6.31 3.80 21.37
C ALA A 88 -5.96 4.51 20.07
N THR A 89 -5.14 5.57 20.18
CA THR A 89 -4.57 6.26 19.03
C THR A 89 -3.05 6.25 19.15
N VAL A 90 -2.36 5.91 18.07
CA VAL A 90 -0.90 5.91 17.98
C VAL A 90 -0.48 6.78 16.81
N SER A 91 0.22 7.88 17.10
CA SER A 91 0.84 8.69 16.05
C SER A 91 2.04 7.94 15.49
N CYS A 92 2.10 7.77 14.17
CA CYS A 92 3.11 7.01 13.47
C CYS A 92 3.68 7.85 12.32
N LYS A 93 4.98 7.69 12.05
CA LYS A 93 5.61 8.16 10.81
C LYS A 93 5.76 6.95 9.90
N ILE A 94 4.99 6.89 8.82
CA ILE A 94 5.07 5.81 7.84
C ILE A 94 5.89 6.31 6.66
N THR A 95 6.95 5.58 6.31
CA THR A 95 7.84 5.90 5.20
C THR A 95 7.75 4.81 4.15
N ASN A 96 7.58 5.20 2.89
CA ASN A 96 7.66 4.30 1.74
C ASN A 96 8.25 5.03 0.52
N VAL A 97 8.43 4.33 -0.60
CA VAL A 97 8.68 4.95 -1.91
C VAL A 97 7.53 5.90 -2.25
N ASN A 98 7.84 7.02 -2.87
CA ASN A 98 6.85 8.01 -3.32
C ASN A 98 6.12 7.51 -4.58
N PHE A 99 5.22 6.54 -4.39
CA PHE A 99 4.40 5.99 -5.47
C PHE A 99 3.37 6.99 -5.99
N GLY A 100 2.99 8.00 -5.19
CA GLY A 100 2.19 9.14 -5.63
C GLY A 100 2.87 9.92 -6.75
N GLU A 101 4.14 10.26 -6.58
CA GLU A 101 4.91 10.91 -7.65
C GLU A 101 5.11 9.98 -8.85
N ALA A 102 5.40 8.70 -8.61
CA ALA A 102 5.59 7.73 -9.69
C ALA A 102 4.33 7.57 -10.56
N ILE A 103 3.14 7.47 -9.96
CA ILE A 103 1.89 7.34 -10.72
C ILE A 103 1.52 8.64 -11.44
N GLN A 104 1.84 9.81 -10.88
CA GLN A 104 1.65 11.09 -11.56
C GLN A 104 2.52 11.20 -12.82
N GLN A 105 3.79 10.80 -12.73
CA GLN A 105 4.70 10.75 -13.87
C GLN A 105 4.21 9.73 -14.92
N GLY A 106 3.89 8.51 -14.49
CA GLY A 106 3.35 7.47 -15.38
C GLY A 106 2.06 7.91 -16.08
N TYR A 107 1.19 8.66 -15.40
CA TYR A 107 -0.03 9.20 -16.01
C TYR A 107 0.28 10.24 -17.10
N GLN A 108 1.26 11.12 -16.88
CA GLN A 108 1.69 12.08 -17.90
C GLN A 108 2.28 11.36 -19.12
N ASP A 109 3.09 10.32 -18.90
CA ASP A 109 3.68 9.50 -19.96
C ASP A 109 2.60 8.74 -20.74
N ALA A 110 1.62 8.17 -20.04
CA ALA A 110 0.50 7.49 -20.67
C ALA A 110 -0.35 8.44 -21.51
N LEU A 111 -0.62 9.66 -21.02
CA LEU A 111 -1.35 10.68 -21.78
C LEU A 111 -0.57 11.10 -23.04
N ALA A 112 0.74 11.31 -22.91
CA ALA A 112 1.61 11.65 -24.04
C ALA A 112 1.64 10.52 -25.09
N ASN A 113 1.73 9.26 -24.65
CA ASN A 113 1.66 8.09 -25.51
C ASN A 113 0.30 8.01 -26.24
N ALA A 114 -0.81 8.19 -25.51
CA ALA A 114 -2.14 8.13 -26.09
C ALA A 114 -2.36 9.20 -27.16
N ILE A 115 -1.87 10.42 -26.94
CA ILE A 115 -1.91 11.50 -27.93
C ILE A 115 -1.04 11.16 -29.15
N ALA A 116 0.17 10.66 -28.94
CA ALA A 116 1.09 10.31 -30.03
C ALA A 116 0.57 9.17 -30.91
N ASN A 117 -0.21 8.25 -30.33
CA ASN A 117 -0.77 7.08 -31.01
C ASN A 117 -2.27 7.23 -31.36
N MET A 118 -2.81 8.44 -31.24
CA MET A 118 -4.21 8.70 -31.56
C MET A 118 -4.47 8.48 -33.06
N GLY A 119 -5.37 7.55 -33.37
CA GLY A 119 -5.71 7.20 -34.75
C GLY A 119 -4.71 6.29 -35.47
N THR A 120 -3.65 5.84 -34.78
CA THR A 120 -2.70 4.83 -35.30
C THR A 120 -2.96 3.45 -34.71
N LEU A 121 -3.25 3.38 -33.41
CA LEU A 121 -3.58 2.15 -32.69
C LEU A 121 -5.09 2.00 -32.48
N SER A 122 -5.54 0.77 -32.27
CA SER A 122 -6.90 0.50 -31.81
C SER A 122 -7.10 0.97 -30.36
N GLU A 123 -8.36 1.18 -29.96
CA GLU A 123 -8.70 1.57 -28.58
C GLU A 123 -8.22 0.54 -27.55
N ASP A 124 -8.30 -0.75 -27.88
CA ASP A 124 -7.84 -1.83 -27.00
C ASP A 124 -6.31 -1.80 -26.83
N GLU A 125 -5.56 -1.60 -27.92
CA GLU A 125 -4.09 -1.47 -27.88
C GLU A 125 -3.65 -0.23 -27.08
N LEU A 126 -4.33 0.91 -27.27
CA LEU A 126 -4.08 2.13 -26.50
C LEU A 126 -4.35 1.94 -25.01
N THR A 127 -5.44 1.25 -24.68
CA THR A 127 -5.81 0.95 -23.29
C THR A 127 -4.79 0.04 -22.62
N GLN A 128 -4.32 -0.99 -23.34
CA GLN A 128 -3.28 -1.89 -22.84
C GLN A 128 -1.96 -1.14 -22.63
N GLN A 129 -1.49 -0.36 -23.61
CA GLN A 129 -0.25 0.42 -23.46
C GLN A 129 -0.33 1.43 -22.31
N THR A 130 -1.48 2.09 -22.14
CA THR A 130 -1.71 2.99 -21.00
C THR A 130 -1.57 2.24 -19.68
N SER A 131 -2.16 1.04 -19.59
CA SER A 131 -2.09 0.21 -18.38
C SER A 131 -0.64 -0.23 -18.11
N ASP A 132 0.08 -0.67 -19.14
CA ASP A 132 1.47 -1.11 -19.03
C ASP A 132 2.38 0.03 -18.54
N ILE A 133 2.22 1.25 -19.09
CA ILE A 133 2.98 2.44 -18.67
C ILE A 133 2.76 2.75 -17.18
N LEU A 134 1.50 2.69 -16.72
CA LEU A 134 1.17 2.97 -15.32
C LEU A 134 1.74 1.90 -14.37
N VAL A 135 1.69 0.63 -14.76
CA VAL A 135 2.27 -0.47 -13.99
C VAL A 135 3.79 -0.34 -13.93
N ASP A 136 4.43 -0.08 -15.07
CA ASP A 136 5.88 0.08 -15.16
C ASP A 136 6.36 1.27 -14.32
N ALA A 137 5.59 2.36 -14.27
CA ALA A 137 5.91 3.50 -13.41
C ALA A 137 5.94 3.13 -11.92
N LEU A 138 5.01 2.28 -11.47
CA LEU A 138 4.96 1.82 -10.08
C LEU A 138 6.04 0.77 -9.77
N VAL A 139 6.21 -0.23 -10.63
CA VAL A 139 7.18 -1.31 -10.43
C VAL A 139 8.62 -0.80 -10.48
N ASN A 140 8.89 0.18 -11.35
CA ASN A 140 10.22 0.75 -11.52
C ASN A 140 10.39 2.09 -10.79
N ALA A 141 9.49 2.43 -9.86
CA ALA A 141 9.59 3.64 -9.07
C ALA A 141 10.96 3.72 -8.35
N ASP A 142 11.57 4.90 -8.35
CA ASP A 142 12.87 5.10 -7.73
C ASP A 142 12.80 4.83 -6.22
N ALA A 143 13.39 3.71 -5.81
CA ALA A 143 13.40 3.30 -4.41
C ALA A 143 14.12 4.29 -3.49
N SER A 144 14.94 5.20 -4.01
CA SER A 144 15.56 6.27 -3.21
C SER A 144 14.64 7.46 -2.97
N ASN A 145 13.63 7.66 -3.82
CA ASN A 145 12.63 8.69 -3.65
C ASN A 145 11.59 8.25 -2.61
N LYS A 146 11.81 8.67 -1.36
CA LYS A 146 10.96 8.32 -0.22
C LYS A 146 10.02 9.46 0.15
N ILE A 147 8.82 9.10 0.58
CA ILE A 147 7.89 9.99 1.26
C ILE A 147 7.61 9.47 2.68
N THR A 148 7.48 10.39 3.63
CA THR A 148 7.10 10.09 5.01
C THR A 148 5.82 10.84 5.36
N LEU A 149 4.80 10.10 5.79
CA LEU A 149 3.51 10.65 6.17
C LEU A 149 3.25 10.41 7.65
N ASP A 150 2.83 11.48 8.34
CA ASP A 150 2.40 11.41 9.73
C ASP A 150 0.93 10.93 9.76
N VAL A 151 0.68 9.79 10.41
CA VAL A 151 -0.64 9.16 10.48
C VAL A 151 -1.02 8.86 11.93
N ASN A 152 -2.27 9.15 12.30
CA ASN A 152 -2.83 8.69 13.56
C ASN A 152 -3.55 7.36 13.34
N ILE A 153 -2.93 6.27 13.79
CA ILE A 153 -3.51 4.93 13.67
C ILE A 153 -4.45 4.70 14.85
N GLU A 154 -5.71 4.44 14.55
CA GLU A 154 -6.71 4.04 15.55
C GLU A 154 -6.65 2.52 15.78
N LEU A 155 -6.78 2.11 17.05
CA LEU A 155 -6.94 0.71 17.42
C LEU A 155 -8.18 0.55 18.29
N LYS A 156 -8.84 -0.60 18.15
CA LYS A 156 -9.96 -1.01 18.99
C LYS A 156 -9.64 -2.31 19.72
N LYS A 157 -10.01 -2.40 20.98
CA LYS A 157 -9.88 -3.64 21.75
C LYS A 157 -11.07 -4.55 21.45
N VAL A 158 -10.81 -5.69 20.83
CA VAL A 158 -11.79 -6.74 20.52
C VAL A 158 -11.33 -8.02 21.20
N SER A 159 -12.19 -8.59 22.05
CA SER A 159 -11.89 -9.82 22.80
C SER A 159 -10.56 -9.78 23.56
N GLY A 160 -10.22 -8.62 24.12
CA GLY A 160 -8.99 -8.41 24.88
C GLY A 160 -7.73 -8.17 24.05
N LYS A 161 -7.82 -8.12 22.72
CA LYS A 161 -6.72 -7.83 21.80
C LYS A 161 -6.95 -6.49 21.10
N TRP A 162 -5.88 -5.75 20.86
CA TRP A 162 -5.95 -4.55 20.04
C TRP A 162 -5.92 -4.92 18.57
N GLU A 163 -6.83 -4.33 17.80
CA GLU A 163 -6.93 -4.48 16.35
C GLU A 163 -6.76 -3.12 15.71
N ILE A 164 -5.86 -3.02 14.73
CA ILE A 164 -5.68 -1.81 13.92
C ILE A 164 -6.96 -1.56 13.13
N GLN A 165 -7.45 -0.33 13.17
CA GLN A 165 -8.60 0.09 12.38
C GLN A 165 -8.11 0.64 11.03
N GLU A 166 -8.81 0.24 9.97
CA GLU A 166 -8.54 0.76 8.63
C GLU A 166 -8.93 2.23 8.52
N SER A 167 -8.11 3.02 7.83
CA SER A 167 -8.42 4.39 7.47
C SER A 167 -7.82 4.72 6.10
N ASP A 168 -8.41 5.68 5.40
CA ASP A 168 -7.88 6.15 4.11
C ASP A 168 -6.46 6.73 4.28
N GLU A 169 -6.19 7.42 5.39
CA GLU A 169 -4.86 7.98 5.73
C GLU A 169 -3.81 6.87 5.90
N LEU A 170 -4.13 5.83 6.68
CA LEU A 170 -3.23 4.68 6.88
C LEU A 170 -2.98 3.97 5.56
N THR A 171 -4.04 3.75 4.78
CA THR A 171 -3.94 3.07 3.49
C THR A 171 -3.06 3.87 2.52
N ASN A 172 -3.31 5.17 2.40
CA ASN A 172 -2.56 6.07 1.54
C ASN A 172 -1.07 6.13 1.94
N ALA A 173 -0.77 6.16 3.23
CA ALA A 173 0.60 6.15 3.72
C ALA A 173 1.33 4.84 3.42
N ILE A 174 0.65 3.70 3.54
CA ILE A 174 1.21 2.39 3.18
C ILE A 174 1.53 2.33 1.68
N VAL A 175 0.66 2.86 0.82
CA VAL A 175 0.89 2.86 -0.64
C VAL A 175 1.66 4.08 -1.14
N GLY A 176 2.38 4.80 -0.27
CA GLY A 176 3.29 5.87 -0.68
C GLY A 176 2.61 7.07 -1.36
N ASP A 177 1.48 7.53 -0.83
CA ASP A 177 0.70 8.68 -1.30
C ASP A 177 -0.04 8.50 -2.65
N MET A 178 -0.08 7.28 -3.17
CA MET A 178 -0.71 6.95 -4.45
C MET A 178 -2.22 7.30 -4.49
N ILE A 179 -2.95 7.17 -3.39
CA ILE A 179 -4.40 7.44 -3.37
C ILE A 179 -4.67 8.93 -3.56
N ASN A 180 -3.93 9.79 -2.86
CA ASN A 180 -4.06 11.24 -2.99
C ASN A 180 -3.66 11.69 -4.39
N ALA A 181 -2.50 11.22 -4.87
CA ALA A 181 -2.02 11.53 -6.21
C ALA A 181 -3.04 11.21 -7.30
N MET A 182 -3.71 10.05 -7.22
CA MET A 182 -4.76 9.70 -8.19
C MET A 182 -6.02 10.56 -8.08
N GLN A 183 -6.35 11.10 -6.90
CA GLN A 183 -7.49 12.01 -6.74
C GLN A 183 -7.21 13.37 -7.38
N GLU A 184 -5.96 13.82 -7.39
CA GLU A 184 -5.56 15.07 -8.04
C GLU A 184 -5.60 15.01 -9.58
N LEU A 185 -5.61 13.80 -10.15
CA LEU A 185 -5.70 13.56 -11.59
C LEU A 185 -7.14 13.54 -12.14
N GLN A 186 -8.15 13.63 -11.27
CA GLN A 186 -9.59 13.63 -11.62
C GLN A 186 -10.15 15.05 -11.73
#